data_AF-A0A918TRQ6-F1
#
_entry.id   AF-A0A918TRQ6-F1
#
_cell.length_a   1.000
_cell.length_b   1.000
_cell.length_c   1.000
_cell.angle_alpha   90.00
_cell.angle_beta   90.00
_cell.angle_gamma   90.00
#
_symmetry.space_group_name_H-M   'P 1'
#
loop_
_entity.id
_entity.type
_entity.pdbx_description
1 polymer ?
#
loop_
_entity_poly.entity_id
_entity_poly.type
_entity_poly.pdbx_seq_one_letter_code
_entity_poly.pdbx_strand_id
1 'polypeptide(L)'
;MDRLRPARTSATGYPRPGAFGRVRGSPFGDRVVAERLRRVDNRRMDCLRSLFRGPDTDQAEAEARRMLAFPLLTGNHFLAADHGTRTREEVYALAVRLLRA
;
A
#
# COMPACT_ATOMS: atom_id res chain seq x y z
N MET A 1 -33.87 -15.52 -20.80
CA MET A 1 -33.10 -14.43 -21.45
C MET A 1 -33.22 -13.19 -20.58
N ASP A 2 -32.48 -13.18 -19.47
CA ASP A 2 -32.54 -12.13 -18.47
C ASP A 2 -31.43 -11.09 -18.75
N ARG A 3 -31.82 -9.83 -18.97
CA ARG A 3 -30.88 -8.77 -19.40
C ARG A 3 -30.17 -8.21 -18.18
N LEU A 4 -28.93 -8.65 -17.95
CA LEU A 4 -28.03 -8.05 -16.96
C LEU A 4 -27.81 -6.57 -17.27
N ARG A 5 -28.25 -5.73 -16.36
CA ARG A 5 -28.05 -4.27 -16.34
C ARG A 5 -26.57 -3.99 -16.04
N PRO A 6 -25.84 -3.18 -16.83
CA PRO A 6 -24.45 -2.89 -16.54
C PRO A 6 -24.32 -2.08 -15.25
N ALA A 7 -23.40 -2.51 -14.37
CA ALA A 7 -23.04 -1.80 -13.16
C ALA A 7 -22.49 -0.42 -13.54
N ARG A 8 -23.09 0.64 -12.99
CA ARG A 8 -22.63 2.02 -13.17
C ARG A 8 -21.26 2.18 -12.50
N THR A 9 -20.22 2.26 -13.31
CA THR A 9 -18.87 2.66 -12.88
C THR A 9 -18.91 4.11 -12.39
N SER A 10 -18.34 4.38 -11.21
CA SER A 10 -18.08 5.76 -10.77
C SER A 10 -16.91 6.35 -11.54
N ALA A 11 -16.92 7.68 -11.70
CA ALA A 11 -15.97 8.48 -12.49
C ALA A 11 -14.48 8.34 -12.07
N THR A 12 -14.17 7.61 -11.01
CA THR A 12 -12.82 7.39 -10.47
C THR A 12 -12.20 6.05 -10.83
N GLY A 13 -12.90 5.14 -11.52
CA GLY A 13 -12.32 3.86 -11.98
C GLY A 13 -11.93 2.86 -10.89
N TYR A 14 -12.09 3.21 -9.60
CA TYR A 14 -11.87 2.29 -8.48
C TYR A 14 -13.18 1.68 -7.97
N PRO A 15 -13.22 0.36 -7.72
CA PRO A 15 -14.38 -0.28 -7.11
C PRO A 15 -14.61 0.25 -5.69
N ARG A 16 -15.88 0.32 -5.28
CA ARG A 16 -16.27 0.73 -3.92
C ARG A 16 -15.71 -0.24 -2.87
N PRO A 17 -15.36 0.25 -1.67
CA PRO A 17 -14.95 -0.61 -0.55
C PRO A 17 -16.04 -1.65 -0.27
N GLY A 18 -15.68 -2.94 -0.22
CA GLY A 18 -16.62 -4.06 -0.01
C GLY A 18 -17.00 -4.87 -1.26
N ALA A 19 -16.62 -4.44 -2.47
CA ALA A 19 -16.87 -5.17 -3.71
C ALA A 19 -15.71 -6.11 -4.11
N PHE A 20 -15.05 -6.77 -3.16
CA PHE A 20 -14.08 -7.83 -3.47
C PHE A 20 -14.79 -9.14 -3.83
N GLY A 21 -15.59 -9.10 -4.90
CA GLY A 21 -15.90 -10.29 -5.67
C GLY A 21 -14.62 -10.73 -6.37
N ARG A 22 -14.32 -12.03 -6.32
CA ARG A 22 -13.15 -12.72 -6.92
C ARG A 22 -12.53 -11.92 -8.07
N VAL A 23 -11.50 -11.14 -7.77
CA VAL A 23 -10.64 -10.59 -8.81
C VAL A 23 -9.94 -11.81 -9.39
N ARG A 24 -10.44 -12.34 -10.50
CA ARG A 24 -9.59 -13.11 -11.41
C ARG A 24 -8.40 -12.19 -11.66
N GLY A 25 -7.21 -12.61 -11.25
CA GLY A 25 -5.99 -11.82 -11.38
C GLY A 25 -5.93 -11.22 -12.78
N SER A 26 -5.75 -9.91 -12.87
CA SER A 26 -5.53 -9.26 -14.15
C SER A 26 -4.29 -9.89 -14.81
N PRO A 27 -4.34 -10.35 -16.07
CA PRO A 27 -3.22 -11.02 -16.71
C PRO A 27 -2.11 -10.07 -17.20
N PHE A 28 -2.17 -8.77 -16.90
CA PHE A 28 -1.30 -7.77 -17.53
C PHE A 28 -0.49 -6.97 -16.51
N GLY A 29 0.63 -7.55 -16.09
CA GLY A 29 1.78 -6.75 -15.69
C GLY A 29 2.71 -6.63 -16.88
N ASP A 30 2.81 -5.46 -17.52
CA ASP A 30 3.87 -5.20 -18.49
C ASP A 30 5.22 -5.41 -17.78
N ARG A 31 6.03 -6.33 -18.31
CA ARG A 31 7.34 -6.67 -17.73
C ARG A 31 8.24 -5.44 -17.59
N VAL A 32 8.15 -4.48 -18.52
CA VAL A 32 8.89 -3.22 -18.45
C VAL A 32 8.42 -2.37 -17.28
N VAL A 33 7.11 -2.34 -17.01
CA VAL A 33 6.53 -1.64 -15.86
C VAL A 33 6.95 -2.32 -14.56
N ALA A 34 6.89 -3.66 -14.49
CA ALA A 34 7.34 -4.41 -13.32
C ALA A 34 8.84 -4.18 -13.01
N GLU A 35 9.69 -4.17 -14.03
CA GLU A 35 11.11 -3.88 -13.86
C GLU A 35 11.38 -2.43 -13.46
N ARG A 36 10.63 -1.46 -14.00
CA ARG A 36 10.69 -0.06 -13.57
C ARG A 36 10.26 0.09 -12.12
N LEU A 37 9.15 -0.53 -11.73
CA LEU A 37 8.64 -0.50 -10.37
C LEU A 37 9.66 -1.07 -9.40
N ARG A 38 10.24 -2.25 -9.71
CA ARG A 38 11.32 -2.84 -8.90
C ARG A 38 12.50 -1.89 -8.71
N ARG A 39 12.94 -1.18 -9.76
CA ARG A 39 14.04 -0.20 -9.65
C ARG A 39 13.68 0.98 -8.75
N VAL A 40 12.47 1.51 -8.88
CA VAL A 40 12.00 2.64 -8.07
C VAL A 40 11.86 2.22 -6.61
N ASP A 41 11.25 1.07 -6.35
CA ASP A 41 11.01 0.58 -4.99
C ASP A 41 12.32 0.21 -4.30
N ASN A 42 13.30 -0.38 -5.01
CA ASN A 42 14.63 -0.60 -4.46
C ASN A 42 15.30 0.72 -4.04
N ARG A 43 15.25 1.77 -4.87
CA ARG A 43 15.80 3.08 -4.52
C ARG A 43 15.13 3.69 -3.29
N ARG A 44 13.81 3.53 -3.16
CA ARG A 44 13.07 4.00 -1.99
C ARG A 44 13.42 3.20 -0.74
N MET A 45 13.60 1.88 -0.85
CA MET A 45 14.06 1.02 0.24
C MET A 45 15.49 1.36 0.67
N ASP A 46 16.39 1.69 -0.25
CA ASP A 46 17.75 2.15 0.08
C ASP A 46 17.73 3.45 0.88
N CYS A 47 16.83 4.38 0.55
CA CYS A 47 16.60 5.58 1.36
C CYS A 47 16.12 5.20 2.78
N LEU A 48 15.12 4.32 2.91
CA LEU A 48 14.66 3.86 4.23
C LEU A 48 15.77 3.16 5.04
N ARG A 49 16.66 2.39 4.41
CA ARG A 49 17.83 1.77 5.05
C ARG A 49 18.82 2.80 5.58
N SER A 50 19.01 3.91 4.87
CA SER A 50 19.84 5.02 5.36
C SER A 50 19.24 5.75 6.56
N LEU A 51 17.90 5.89 6.61
CA LEU A 51 17.19 6.61 7.67
C LEU A 51 17.01 5.79 8.96
N PHE A 52 16.81 4.47 8.83
CA PHE A 52 16.65 3.54 9.96
C PHE A 52 17.98 2.94 10.44
N ARG A 53 19.07 3.72 10.47
CA ARG A 53 20.34 3.29 11.09
C ARG A 53 20.36 3.68 12.57
N GLY A 54 19.82 2.82 13.43
CA GLY A 54 19.99 2.89 14.88
C GLY A 54 21.16 2.00 15.34
N PRO A 55 21.95 2.41 16.35
CA PRO A 55 23.12 1.64 16.81
C PRO A 55 22.77 0.30 17.48
N ASP A 56 21.53 0.14 17.98
CA ASP A 56 21.11 -1.01 18.83
C ASP A 56 19.91 -1.81 18.28
N THR A 57 19.53 -1.64 17.00
CA THR A 57 18.38 -2.38 16.43
C THR A 57 18.84 -3.64 15.70
N ASP A 58 18.20 -4.78 15.99
CA ASP A 58 18.37 -5.99 15.19
C ASP A 58 18.14 -5.71 13.70
N GLN A 59 19.05 -6.19 12.85
CA GLN A 59 19.04 -5.86 11.43
C GLN A 59 17.82 -6.44 10.72
N ALA A 60 17.35 -7.63 11.13
CA ALA A 60 16.19 -8.27 10.56
C ALA A 60 14.90 -7.54 10.96
N GLU A 61 14.76 -7.18 12.23
CA GLU A 61 13.65 -6.37 12.71
C GLU A 61 13.60 -5.00 12.01
N ALA A 62 14.75 -4.34 11.87
CA ALA A 62 14.82 -3.05 11.19
C ALA A 62 14.38 -3.16 9.71
N GLU A 63 14.72 -4.25 9.02
CA GLU A 63 14.26 -4.46 7.64
C GLU A 63 12.76 -4.72 7.55
N ALA A 64 12.19 -5.49 8.50
CA ALA A 64 10.75 -5.69 8.60
C ALA A 64 10.00 -4.36 8.84
N ARG A 65 10.52 -3.49 9.71
CA ARG A 65 9.94 -2.15 9.94
C ARG A 65 9.99 -1.29 8.69
N ARG A 66 11.08 -1.32 7.91
CA ARG A 66 11.17 -0.60 6.62
C ARG A 66 10.16 -1.14 5.61
N MET A 67 10.00 -2.47 5.53
CA MET A 67 9.00 -3.11 4.66
C MET A 67 7.58 -2.63 4.99
N LEU A 68 7.25 -2.43 6.27
CA LEU A 68 5.94 -1.91 6.71
C LEU A 68 5.81 -0.39 6.54
N ALA A 69 6.89 0.37 6.77
CA ALA A 69 6.91 1.82 6.60
C ALA A 69 6.75 2.23 5.12
N PHE A 70 7.31 1.44 4.19
CA PHE A 70 7.26 1.71 2.77
C PHE A 70 5.83 1.91 2.21
N PRO A 71 4.89 0.94 2.33
CA PRO A 71 3.51 1.12 1.88
C PRO A 71 2.75 2.12 2.74
N LEU A 72 3.12 2.33 4.00
CA LEU A 72 2.49 3.38 4.81
C LEU A 72 2.80 4.78 4.25
N LEU A 73 4.05 5.05 3.87
CA LEU A 73 4.47 6.34 3.31
C LEU A 73 4.01 6.54 1.86
N THR A 74 4.10 5.50 1.04
CA THR A 74 3.86 5.58 -0.41
C THR A 74 2.48 5.13 -0.83
N GLY A 75 1.87 4.21 -0.09
CA GLY A 75 0.63 3.52 -0.45
C GLY A 75 -0.61 4.05 0.26
N ASN A 76 -0.47 4.81 1.35
CA ASN A 76 -1.60 5.26 2.17
C ASN A 76 -2.67 6.06 1.40
N HIS A 77 -2.30 6.80 0.35
CA HIS A 77 -3.27 7.53 -0.46
C HIS A 77 -4.05 6.65 -1.46
N PHE A 78 -3.55 5.44 -1.75
CA PHE A 78 -4.27 4.43 -2.52
C PHE A 78 -5.20 3.57 -1.66
N LEU A 79 -5.09 3.66 -0.33
CA LEU A 79 -5.93 2.92 0.60
C LEU A 79 -7.31 3.59 0.68
N ALA A 80 -8.25 3.12 -0.15
CA ALA A 80 -9.65 3.52 -0.12
C ALA A 80 -10.43 2.71 0.94
N ALA A 81 -10.01 2.80 2.20
CA ALA A 81 -10.66 2.16 3.33
C ALA A 81 -11.14 3.20 4.34
N ASP A 82 -12.36 3.01 4.86
CA ASP A 82 -12.85 3.77 6.00
C ASP A 82 -12.23 3.24 7.30
N HIS A 83 -12.04 4.11 8.29
CA HIS A 83 -11.33 3.79 9.54
C HIS A 83 -12.26 3.76 10.77
N GLY A 84 -13.54 3.48 10.56
CA GLY A 84 -14.55 3.40 11.62
C GLY A 84 -14.75 4.75 12.30
N THR A 85 -14.53 4.80 13.62
CA THR A 85 -14.67 6.04 14.41
C THR A 85 -13.45 6.96 14.35
N ARG A 86 -12.34 6.52 13.75
CA ARG A 86 -11.10 7.30 13.65
C ARG A 86 -10.97 7.94 12.28
N THR A 87 -10.32 9.09 12.25
CA THR A 87 -9.88 9.69 11.00
C THR A 87 -8.66 8.93 10.45
N ARG A 88 -8.45 9.04 9.13
CA ARG A 88 -7.26 8.48 8.48
C ARG A 88 -5.96 9.05 9.05
N GLU A 89 -5.95 10.33 9.41
CA GLU A 89 -4.77 11.00 9.99
C GLU A 89 -4.42 10.42 11.37
N GLU A 90 -5.43 10.16 12.21
CA GLU A 90 -5.24 9.52 13.52
C GLU A 90 -4.67 8.10 13.37
N VAL A 91 -5.21 7.30 12.43
CA VAL A 91 -4.72 5.94 12.16
C VAL A 91 -3.30 5.98 11.62
N TYR A 92 -2.99 6.92 10.72
CA TYR A 92 -1.65 7.10 10.17
C TYR A 92 -0.63 7.45 11.27
N ALA A 93 -0.96 8.42 12.14
CA ALA A 93 -0.10 8.81 13.26
C ALA A 93 0.16 7.64 14.23
N LEU A 94 -0.88 6.86 14.53
CA LEU A 94 -0.77 5.63 15.33
C LEU A 94 0.14 4.60 14.67
N ALA A 95 -0.03 4.35 13.37
CA ALA A 95 0.80 3.41 12.62
C ALA A 95 2.29 3.84 12.59
N VAL A 96 2.56 5.13 12.39
CA VAL A 96 3.93 5.69 12.46
C VAL A 96 4.53 5.49 13.86
N ARG A 97 3.75 5.67 14.93
CA ARG A 97 4.21 5.44 16.30
C ARG A 97 4.57 3.97 16.54
N LEU A 98 3.77 3.02 16.04
CA LEU A 98 4.04 1.59 16.16
C LEU A 98 5.32 1.15 15.43
N LEU A 99 5.67 1.81 14.32
CA LEU A 99 6.90 1.50 13.58
C LEU A 99 8.17 2.05 14.23
N ARG A 100 8.03 3.05 15.10
CA ARG A 100 9.13 3.71 15.81
C ARG A 100 9.40 3.14 17.20
N ALA A 101 8.39 2.54 17.84
CA ALA A 101 8.54 1.77 19.08
C ALA A 101 9.41 0.55 18.80
#